data_AF-A0A6J1W252-F1
#
_entry.id   AF-A0A6J1W252-F1
#
_cell.length_a   1.000
_cell.length_b   1.000
_cell.length_c   1.000
_cell.angle_alpha   90.00
_cell.angle_beta   90.00
_cell.angle_gamma   90.00
#
_symmetry.space_group_name_H-M   'P 1'
#
loop_
_entity.id
_entity.type
_entity.pdbx_description
1 polymer ?
#
loop_
_entity_poly.entity_id
_entity_poly.type
_entity_poly.pdbx_seq_one_letter_code
_entity_poly.pdbx_strand_id
1 'polypeptide(L)'
;GALVGWTKGFKATNCEGEDVVDLLREAIKRRNEFDLDIVAVVNDTVGTMMTCGYEDPHCEIGLIAGTGSNVCYMEEMKHIELIEGDEGKMCVNTEWGGFGDNGCMDHFRTRYDQEVDSGSLNPGKQK
;
A
#
# COMPACT_ATOMS: atom_id res chain seq x y z
N GLY A 1 -1.83 -2.12 11.82
CA GLY A 1 -2.31 -2.16 10.42
C GLY A 1 -2.20 -3.56 9.90
N ALA A 2 -3.31 -4.19 9.51
CA ALA A 2 -3.31 -5.58 9.08
C ALA A 2 -2.80 -5.72 7.64
N LEU A 3 -1.94 -6.70 7.37
CA LEU A 3 -1.49 -6.99 6.02
C LEU A 3 -2.62 -7.68 5.23
N VAL A 4 -3.14 -7.02 4.19
CA VAL A 4 -4.24 -7.58 3.38
C VAL A 4 -3.76 -8.71 2.46
N GLY A 5 -2.59 -8.54 1.84
CA GLY A 5 -2.00 -9.53 0.96
C GLY A 5 -0.61 -9.09 0.52
N TRP A 6 0.28 -10.05 0.30
CA TRP A 6 1.60 -9.75 -0.23
C TRP A 6 1.54 -9.35 -1.71
N THR A 7 2.42 -8.42 -2.08
CA THR A 7 2.64 -8.02 -3.47
C THR A 7 4.14 -8.09 -3.80
N LYS A 8 4.48 -7.86 -5.07
CA LYS A 8 5.88 -7.85 -5.54
C LYS A 8 6.54 -9.22 -5.27
N GLY A 9 7.70 -9.23 -4.60
CA GLY A 9 8.50 -10.42 -4.32
C GLY A 9 8.37 -11.02 -2.92
N PHE A 10 7.49 -10.52 -2.05
CA PHE A 10 7.35 -10.99 -0.68
C PHE A 10 6.32 -12.12 -0.56
N LYS A 11 6.58 -13.13 0.29
CA LYS A 11 5.68 -14.27 0.57
C LYS A 11 5.90 -14.91 1.95
N ALA A 12 6.22 -14.12 2.96
CA ALA A 12 6.44 -14.66 4.30
C ALA A 12 5.12 -15.26 4.84
N THR A 13 5.19 -16.46 5.40
CA THR A 13 4.04 -17.16 5.99
C THR A 13 3.67 -16.54 7.34
N ASN A 14 2.40 -16.70 7.73
CA ASN A 14 1.85 -16.17 9.00
C ASN A 14 2.01 -14.65 9.12
N CYS A 15 1.80 -13.92 8.02
CA CYS A 15 1.82 -12.45 8.00
C CYS A 15 0.51 -11.87 7.46
N GLU A 16 -0.10 -12.48 6.44
CA GLU A 16 -1.37 -11.99 5.89
C GLU A 16 -2.49 -12.15 6.93
N GLY A 17 -3.27 -11.09 7.12
CA GLY A 17 -4.29 -10.97 8.17
C GLY A 17 -3.77 -10.46 9.52
N GLU A 18 -2.46 -10.48 9.76
CA GLU A 18 -1.86 -10.08 11.04
C GLU A 18 -1.51 -8.59 11.08
N ASP A 19 -1.53 -8.00 12.27
CA ASP A 19 -1.04 -6.63 12.48
C ASP A 19 0.49 -6.60 12.44
N VAL A 20 1.04 -5.94 11.42
CA VAL A 20 2.49 -5.87 11.22
C VAL A 20 3.22 -5.13 12.34
N VAL A 21 2.53 -4.23 13.07
CA VAL A 21 3.12 -3.54 14.24
C VAL A 21 3.34 -4.55 15.36
N ASP A 22 2.36 -5.41 15.62
CA ASP A 22 2.47 -6.39 16.68
C ASP A 22 3.50 -7.46 16.34
N LEU A 23 3.56 -7.90 15.07
CA LEU A 23 4.63 -8.77 14.59
C LEU A 23 6.04 -8.16 14.84
N LEU A 24 6.20 -6.85 14.62
CA LEU A 24 7.45 -6.14 14.88
C LEU A 24 7.73 -5.98 16.39
N ARG A 25 6.73 -5.62 17.20
CA ARG A 25 6.85 -5.53 18.66
C ARG A 25 7.28 -6.86 19.27
N GLU A 26 6.67 -7.97 18.86
CA GLU A 26 7.05 -9.30 19.32
C GLU A 26 8.48 -9.65 18.88
N ALA A 27 8.91 -9.25 17.68
CA ALA A 27 10.29 -9.44 17.25
C ALA A 27 11.31 -8.65 18.10
N ILE A 28 10.98 -7.41 18.49
CA ILE A 28 11.81 -6.57 19.37
C ILE A 28 11.90 -7.20 20.77
N LYS A 29 10.76 -7.59 21.36
CA LYS A 29 10.72 -8.29 22.66
C LYS A 29 11.55 -9.57 22.67
N ARG A 30 11.49 -10.36 21.58
CA ARG A 30 12.31 -11.58 21.45
C ARG A 30 13.81 -11.30 21.44
N ARG A 31 14.25 -10.16 20.89
CA ARG A 31 15.67 -9.77 20.94
C ARG A 31 16.11 -9.31 22.33
N ASN A 32 15.25 -8.60 23.06
CA ASN A 32 15.48 -8.15 24.43
C ASN A 32 16.79 -7.32 24.61
N GLU A 33 17.15 -6.54 23.59
CA GLU A 33 18.35 -5.69 23.58
C GLU A 33 18.02 -4.20 23.75
N PHE A 34 16.84 -3.78 23.26
CA PHE A 34 16.38 -2.40 23.24
C PHE A 34 14.85 -2.38 23.24
N ASP A 35 14.30 -1.20 23.52
CA ASP A 35 12.87 -0.94 23.44
C ASP A 35 12.61 0.22 22.46
N LEU A 36 11.52 0.14 21.69
CA LEU A 36 11.14 1.14 20.70
C LEU A 36 9.64 1.43 20.81
N ASP A 37 9.31 2.71 20.80
CA ASP A 37 7.93 3.15 20.68
C ASP A 37 7.53 3.24 19.19
N ILE A 38 6.69 2.31 18.75
CA ILE A 38 6.19 2.26 17.37
C ILE A 38 4.87 3.02 17.30
N VAL A 39 4.95 4.24 16.77
CA VAL A 39 3.83 5.21 16.74
C VAL A 39 3.03 5.21 15.43
N ALA A 40 3.60 4.70 14.33
CA ALA A 40 2.94 4.73 13.03
C ALA A 40 3.40 3.60 12.11
N VAL A 41 2.51 3.22 11.19
CA VAL A 41 2.81 2.45 9.98
C VAL A 41 2.33 3.27 8.80
N VAL A 42 3.19 3.40 7.79
CA VAL A 42 2.96 4.31 6.67
C VAL A 42 3.30 3.59 5.36
N ASN A 43 2.53 3.85 4.31
CA ASN A 43 2.82 3.38 2.95
C ASN A 43 3.91 4.28 2.30
N ASP A 44 4.72 3.71 1.41
CA ASP A 44 5.82 4.43 0.75
C ASP A 44 5.34 5.64 -0.08
N THR A 45 4.18 5.56 -0.74
CA THR A 45 3.57 6.69 -1.46
C THR A 45 3.23 7.85 -0.51
N VAL A 46 2.66 7.55 0.67
CA VAL A 46 2.32 8.54 1.70
C VAL A 46 3.58 9.19 2.24
N GLY A 47 4.61 8.40 2.56
CA GLY A 47 5.91 8.94 2.98
C GLY A 47 6.56 9.83 1.91
N THR A 48 6.43 9.46 0.64
CA THR A 48 6.92 10.25 -0.50
C THR A 48 6.17 11.58 -0.61
N MET A 49 4.84 11.56 -0.54
CA MET A 49 4.01 12.77 -0.54
C MET A 49 4.39 13.70 0.62
N MET A 50 4.51 13.18 1.83
CA MET A 50 4.85 13.97 3.02
C MET A 50 6.25 14.58 2.94
N THR A 51 7.20 13.87 2.31
CA THR A 51 8.56 14.37 2.09
C THR A 51 8.55 15.56 1.13
N CYS A 52 7.83 15.48 0.01
CA CYS A 52 7.66 16.60 -0.90
C CYS A 52 6.83 17.74 -0.28
N GLY A 53 5.78 17.40 0.44
CA GLY A 53 4.90 18.34 1.15
C GLY A 53 5.59 19.14 2.26
N TYR A 54 6.74 18.65 2.74
CA TYR A 54 7.57 19.40 3.68
C TYR A 54 8.14 20.70 3.06
N GLU A 55 8.46 20.68 1.76
CA GLU A 55 9.01 21.84 1.05
C GLU A 55 7.95 22.58 0.23
N ASP A 56 7.02 21.86 -0.39
CA ASP A 56 5.94 22.43 -1.20
C ASP A 56 4.56 22.16 -0.56
N PRO A 57 3.91 23.17 0.02
CA PRO A 57 2.60 23.01 0.65
C PRO A 57 1.47 22.65 -0.32
N HIS A 58 1.71 22.69 -1.64
CA HIS A 58 0.73 22.26 -2.65
C HIS A 58 0.84 20.78 -3.02
N CYS A 59 1.81 20.04 -2.45
CA CYS A 59 1.96 18.62 -2.72
C CYS A 59 0.85 17.80 -2.04
N GLU A 60 -0.16 17.41 -2.82
CA GLU A 60 -1.30 16.61 -2.36
C GLU A 60 -1.34 15.19 -3.00
N ILE A 61 -0.29 14.79 -3.73
CA ILE A 61 -0.18 13.49 -4.41
C ILE A 61 1.21 12.89 -4.20
N GLY A 62 1.26 11.61 -3.81
CA GLY A 62 2.48 10.81 -3.78
C GLY A 62 2.42 9.69 -4.81
N LEU A 63 3.47 9.54 -5.61
CA LEU A 63 3.56 8.54 -6.67
C LEU A 63 4.84 7.72 -6.52
N ILE A 64 4.70 6.40 -6.57
CA ILE A 64 5.81 5.47 -6.72
C ILE A 64 5.72 4.82 -8.11
N ALA A 65 6.83 4.85 -8.84
CA ALA A 65 7.02 4.15 -10.10
C ALA A 65 8.42 3.49 -10.09
N GLY A 66 8.48 2.26 -9.57
CA GLY A 66 9.71 1.48 -9.44
C GLY A 66 9.43 0.01 -9.64
N THR A 67 9.86 -0.86 -8.71
CA THR A 67 9.56 -2.31 -8.75
C THR A 67 8.06 -2.60 -8.81
N GLY A 68 7.24 -1.72 -8.24
CA GLY A 68 5.81 -1.66 -8.48
C GLY A 68 5.40 -0.21 -8.71
N SER A 69 4.12 0.00 -8.96
CA SER A 69 3.55 1.34 -9.02
C SER A 69 2.38 1.48 -8.05
N ASN A 70 2.32 2.61 -7.35
CA ASN A 70 1.22 2.96 -6.48
C ASN A 70 1.05 4.49 -6.39
N VAL A 71 -0.15 4.96 -6.02
CA VAL A 71 -0.43 6.38 -5.79
C VAL A 71 -1.22 6.59 -4.48
N CYS A 72 -0.93 7.68 -3.79
CA CYS A 72 -1.78 8.23 -2.74
C CYS A 72 -2.11 9.71 -3.03
N TYR A 73 -3.18 10.22 -2.42
CA TYR A 73 -3.55 11.62 -2.52
C TYR A 73 -4.33 12.10 -1.30
N MET A 74 -4.46 13.41 -1.11
CA MET A 74 -5.33 14.00 -0.08
C MET A 74 -6.77 14.06 -0.57
N GLU A 75 -7.67 13.29 0.06
CA GLU A 75 -9.11 13.26 -0.22
C GLU A 75 -9.88 14.02 0.88
N GLU A 76 -10.98 14.65 0.50
CA GLU A 76 -11.90 15.29 1.44
C GLU A 76 -12.60 14.22 2.31
N MET A 77 -12.62 14.41 3.63
CA MET A 77 -13.19 13.43 4.56
C MET A 77 -14.63 13.05 4.25
N LYS A 78 -15.44 14.02 3.78
CA LYS A 78 -16.83 13.80 3.33
C LYS A 78 -17.00 12.78 2.18
N HIS A 79 -15.93 12.45 1.44
CA HIS A 79 -15.94 11.43 0.39
C HIS A 79 -15.46 10.05 0.89
N ILE A 80 -14.96 9.95 2.13
CA ILE A 80 -14.43 8.72 2.72
C ILE A 80 -15.50 8.08 3.61
N GLU A 81 -16.36 7.26 3.01
CA GLU A 81 -17.51 6.65 3.71
C GLU A 81 -17.12 5.62 4.79
N LEU A 82 -15.88 5.12 4.76
CA LEU A 82 -15.40 4.06 5.66
C LEU A 82 -14.98 4.56 7.05
N ILE A 83 -14.84 5.88 7.23
CA ILE A 83 -14.37 6.50 8.48
C ILE A 83 -15.40 7.56 8.90
N GLU A 84 -15.70 7.63 10.21
CA GLU A 84 -16.59 8.67 10.73
C GLU A 84 -15.91 10.05 10.69
N GLY A 85 -16.68 11.06 10.26
CA GLY A 85 -16.25 12.46 10.18
C GLY A 85 -16.25 12.99 8.74
N ASP A 86 -16.59 14.27 8.58
CA ASP A 86 -16.75 14.94 7.28
C ASP A 86 -15.90 16.22 7.16
N GLU A 87 -15.19 16.61 8.22
CA GLU A 87 -14.33 17.79 8.26
C GLU A 87 -12.86 17.48 7.91
N GLY A 88 -12.27 18.32 7.06
CA GLY A 88 -10.85 18.24 6.69
C GLY A 88 -10.57 17.21 5.59
N LYS A 89 -9.29 16.84 5.46
CA LYS A 89 -8.79 15.90 4.45
C LYS A 89 -8.02 14.76 5.11
N MET A 90 -8.01 13.60 4.45
CA MET A 90 -7.20 12.43 4.82
C MET A 90 -6.47 11.89 3.60
N CYS A 91 -5.24 11.43 3.81
CA CYS A 91 -4.49 10.79 2.75
C CYS A 91 -5.06 9.40 2.45
N VAL A 92 -5.46 9.16 1.21
CA VAL A 92 -5.94 7.88 0.70
C VAL A 92 -4.83 7.20 -0.08
N ASN A 93 -4.44 6.02 0.37
CA ASN A 93 -3.63 5.09 -0.41
C ASN A 93 -4.57 4.26 -1.30
N THR A 94 -4.39 4.36 -2.61
CA THR A 94 -5.30 3.72 -3.58
C THR A 94 -5.04 2.23 -3.79
N GLU A 95 -3.82 1.77 -3.52
CA GLU A 95 -3.33 0.44 -3.94
C GLU A 95 -3.67 0.16 -5.42
N TRP A 96 -3.49 1.16 -6.30
CA TRP A 96 -4.01 1.14 -7.68
C TRP A 96 -3.45 0.03 -8.57
N GLY A 97 -2.43 -0.69 -8.11
CA GLY A 97 -1.84 -1.76 -8.89
C GLY A 97 -2.84 -2.90 -9.08
N GLY A 98 -3.86 -3.02 -8.22
CA GLY A 98 -4.94 -4.00 -8.36
C GLY A 98 -6.02 -3.60 -9.37
N PHE A 99 -5.87 -2.45 -10.02
CA PHE A 99 -6.77 -2.02 -11.09
C PHE A 99 -6.65 -2.97 -12.29
N GLY A 100 -7.77 -3.58 -12.69
CA GLY A 100 -7.81 -4.60 -13.74
C GLY A 100 -7.92 -6.04 -13.24
N ASP A 101 -7.72 -6.29 -11.94
CA ASP A 101 -7.83 -7.64 -11.34
C ASP A 101 -9.22 -8.27 -11.54
N ASN A 102 -10.26 -7.43 -11.55
CA ASN A 102 -11.65 -7.83 -11.79
C ASN A 102 -11.99 -8.02 -13.29
N GLY A 103 -11.01 -7.92 -14.18
CA GLY A 103 -11.16 -8.09 -15.62
C GLY A 103 -11.61 -6.83 -16.37
N CYS A 104 -11.78 -5.68 -15.70
CA CYS A 104 -12.19 -4.44 -16.39
C CYS A 104 -11.19 -3.99 -17.47
N MET A 105 -9.92 -4.40 -17.36
CA MET A 105 -8.85 -4.08 -18.30
C MET A 105 -8.53 -5.20 -19.30
N ASP A 106 -9.22 -6.35 -19.25
CA ASP A 106 -8.85 -7.53 -20.05
C ASP A 106 -8.89 -7.27 -21.57
N HIS A 107 -9.71 -6.32 -22.02
CA HIS A 107 -9.78 -5.92 -23.43
C HIS A 107 -8.59 -5.08 -23.92
N PHE A 108 -7.82 -4.49 -23.01
CA PHE A 108 -6.56 -3.80 -23.30
C PHE A 108 -5.34 -4.71 -23.12
N ARG A 109 -5.47 -5.81 -22.37
CA ARG A 109 -4.39 -6.75 -22.11
C ARG A 109 -4.11 -7.58 -23.36
N THR A 110 -2.83 -7.76 -23.64
CA THR A 110 -2.33 -8.54 -24.77
C THR A 110 -1.97 -9.95 -24.33
N ARG A 111 -1.67 -10.82 -25.29
CA ARG A 111 -1.12 -12.15 -25.01
C ARG A 111 0.19 -12.11 -24.21
N TYR A 112 0.96 -11.03 -24.32
CA TYR A 112 2.23 -10.87 -23.63
C TYR A 112 2.01 -10.60 -22.14
N ASP A 113 1.01 -9.76 -21.80
CA ASP A 113 0.64 -9.48 -20.42
C ASP A 113 0.12 -10.74 -19.71
N GLN A 114 -0.66 -11.56 -20.43
CA GLN A 114 -1.16 -12.84 -19.92
C GLN A 114 -0.03 -13.84 -19.62
N GLU A 115 0.99 -13.91 -20.48
CA GLU A 115 2.16 -14.77 -20.27
C GLU A 115 2.94 -14.34 -19.03
N VAL A 116 3.20 -13.04 -18.88
CA VAL A 116 3.88 -12.46 -17.71
C VAL A 116 3.11 -12.75 -16.42
N ASP A 117 1.80 -12.52 -16.42
CA ASP A 117 0.92 -12.77 -15.26
C ASP A 117 0.92 -14.25 -14.85
N SER A 118 0.78 -15.15 -15.83
CA SER A 118 0.75 -16.61 -15.59
C SER A 118 2.05 -17.16 -14.99
N GLY A 119 3.19 -16.54 -15.30
CA GLY A 119 4.51 -16.89 -14.77
C GLY A 119 4.89 -16.13 -13.50
N SER A 120 4.03 -15.22 -13.03
CA SER A 120 4.34 -14.35 -11.89
C SER A 120 4.20 -15.08 -10.55
N LEU A 121 4.69 -14.44 -9.49
CA LEU A 121 4.47 -14.92 -8.13
C LEU A 121 2.99 -14.84 -7.73
N ASN A 122 2.22 -13.91 -8.28
CA ASN A 122 0.84 -13.66 -7.85
C ASN A 122 -0.11 -13.67 -9.07
N PRO A 123 -0.31 -14.82 -9.75
CA PRO A 123 -1.14 -14.86 -10.95
C PRO A 123 -2.56 -14.35 -10.70
N GLY A 124 -3.05 -13.53 -11.62
CA GLY A 124 -4.37 -12.90 -11.56
C GLY A 124 -4.45 -11.69 -10.64
N LYS A 125 -3.32 -11.23 -10.08
CA LYS A 125 -3.23 -10.06 -9.20
C LYS A 125 -2.20 -9.08 -9.72
N GLN A 126 -2.52 -7.79 -9.66
CA GLN A 126 -1.65 -6.69 -10.10
C GLN A 126 -1.19 -6.86 -11.55
N LYS A 127 -2.12 -7.17 -12.45
CA LYS A 127 -1.88 -7.85 -13.74
C LYS A 127 -2.11 -7.01 -15.01
#